data_AF-A0A354J1M7-F1
#
_entry.id   AF-A0A354J1M7-F1
#
_cell.length_a   1.000
_cell.length_b   1.000
_cell.length_c   1.000
_cell.angle_alpha   90.00
_cell.angle_beta   90.00
_cell.angle_gamma   90.00
#
_symmetry.space_group_name_H-M   'P 1'
#
loop_
_entity.id
_entity.type
_entity.pdbx_description
1 polymer ?
#
loop_
_entity_poly.entity_id
_entity_poly.type
_entity_poly.pdbx_seq_one_letter_code
_entity_poly.pdbx_strand_id
1 'polypeptide(L)'
;RAALADARTRAFNAINSAMVTAYWEIGREIAEAVGDRAEYGKQLLQYLSEKLTDEFGKGFTERNLRFMRQFYQTFPIRNALRTELTWTHYRLLMRVEDKDRRDFYLNESVESGWTSRQLERQINSFYYERLLATQKNDRESVKNEIQKLEPKTTA
;
A
#
# COMPACT_ATOMS: atom_id res chain seq x y z
N ARG A 1 11.20 -25.69 13.83
CA ARG A 1 10.24 -25.25 12.78
C ARG A 1 9.64 -23.88 13.10
N ALA A 2 9.03 -23.66 14.26
CA ALA A 2 8.44 -22.37 14.66
C ALA A 2 9.45 -21.20 14.62
N ALA A 3 10.65 -21.37 15.20
CA ALA A 3 11.68 -20.33 15.18
C ALA A 3 12.13 -19.90 13.76
N LEU A 4 12.18 -20.85 12.81
CA LEU A 4 12.53 -20.54 11.41
C LEU A 4 11.39 -19.80 10.69
N ALA A 5 10.13 -20.15 10.99
CA ALA A 5 8.98 -19.43 10.45
C ALA A 5 8.94 -17.99 10.98
N ASP A 6 9.11 -17.81 12.29
CA ASP A 6 9.17 -16.50 12.94
C ASP A 6 10.33 -15.63 12.38
N ALA A 7 11.52 -16.22 12.21
CA ALA A 7 12.65 -15.53 11.60
C ALA A 7 12.37 -15.07 10.16
N ARG A 8 11.71 -15.92 9.34
CA ARG A 8 11.31 -15.57 7.97
C ARG A 8 10.29 -14.44 7.95
N THR A 9 9.28 -14.48 8.82
CA THR A 9 8.27 -13.43 8.93
C THR A 9 8.90 -12.09 9.33
N ARG A 10 9.80 -12.09 10.32
CA ARG A 10 10.52 -10.86 10.70
C ARG A 10 11.35 -10.28 9.56
N ALA A 11 12.10 -11.12 8.84
CA ALA A 11 12.90 -10.68 7.70
C ALA A 11 12.01 -10.09 6.60
N PHE A 12 10.91 -10.77 6.27
CA PHE A 12 9.95 -10.29 5.28
C PHE A 12 9.36 -8.93 5.67
N ASN A 13 8.94 -8.76 6.93
CA ASN A 13 8.37 -7.49 7.40
C ASN A 13 9.41 -6.35 7.38
N ALA A 14 10.65 -6.62 7.80
CA ALA A 14 11.72 -5.63 7.77
C ALA A 14 12.04 -5.18 6.33
N ILE A 15 12.12 -6.12 5.39
CA ILE A 15 12.33 -5.83 3.96
C ILE A 15 11.17 -5.00 3.43
N ASN A 16 9.92 -5.39 3.69
CA ASN A 16 8.76 -4.64 3.21
C ASN A 16 8.73 -3.21 3.73
N SER A 17 8.99 -3.00 5.02
CA SER A 17 9.05 -1.67 5.63
C SER A 17 10.13 -0.79 4.99
N ALA A 18 11.32 -1.36 4.76
CA ALA A 18 12.41 -0.66 4.09
C ALA A 18 12.04 -0.29 2.65
N MET A 19 11.44 -1.22 1.90
CA MET A 19 11.03 -1.00 0.52
C MET A 19 9.92 0.04 0.39
N VAL A 20 8.91 0.03 1.28
CA VAL A 20 7.86 1.06 1.32
C VAL A 20 8.48 2.44 1.55
N THR A 21 9.42 2.53 2.47
CA THR A 21 10.15 3.78 2.74
C THR A 21 10.93 4.24 1.50
N ALA A 22 11.70 3.35 0.87
CA ALA A 22 12.46 3.67 -0.34
C ALA A 22 11.55 4.12 -1.49
N TYR A 23 10.42 3.45 -1.71
CA TYR A 23 9.45 3.82 -2.73
C TYR A 23 8.79 5.17 -2.46
N TRP A 24 8.58 5.52 -1.19
CA TRP A 24 8.12 6.85 -0.82
C TRP A 24 9.16 7.93 -1.15
N GLU A 25 10.43 7.71 -0.80
CA GLU A 25 11.54 8.65 -1.09
C GLU A 25 11.73 8.85 -2.59
N ILE A 26 11.76 7.77 -3.38
CA ILE A 26 11.81 7.85 -4.84
C ILE A 26 10.62 8.63 -5.38
N GLY A 27 9.44 8.41 -4.81
CA GLY A 27 8.23 9.16 -5.14
C GLY A 27 8.36 10.67 -4.92
N ARG A 28 8.95 11.05 -3.78
CA ARG A 28 9.24 12.45 -3.44
C ARG A 28 10.22 13.06 -4.45
N GLU A 29 11.34 12.40 -4.69
CA GLU A 29 12.38 12.89 -5.61
C GLU A 29 11.83 13.07 -7.04
N ILE A 30 11.03 12.13 -7.53
CA ILE A 30 10.36 12.26 -8.82
C ILE A 30 9.38 13.44 -8.81
N ALA A 31 8.58 13.60 -7.75
CA ALA A 31 7.60 14.69 -7.68
C ALA A 31 8.27 16.07 -7.66
N GLU A 32 9.35 16.22 -6.89
CA GLU A 32 10.15 17.44 -6.80
C GLU A 32 10.88 17.76 -8.12
N ALA A 33 11.43 16.74 -8.78
CA ALA A 33 12.13 16.92 -10.06
C ALA A 33 11.19 17.30 -11.22
N VAL A 34 9.98 16.75 -11.27
CA VAL A 34 9.03 17.01 -12.37
C VAL A 34 8.33 18.36 -12.23
N GLY A 35 7.99 18.77 -10.98
CA GLY A 35 7.12 19.92 -10.74
C GLY A 35 5.84 19.85 -11.58
N ASP A 36 5.48 20.97 -12.23
CA ASP A 36 4.30 21.10 -13.09
C ASP A 36 4.52 20.70 -14.57
N ARG A 37 5.72 20.22 -14.93
CA ARG A 37 6.11 20.00 -16.34
C ARG A 37 5.87 18.56 -16.80
N ALA A 38 4.71 18.30 -17.39
CA ALA A 38 4.28 16.96 -17.79
C ALA A 38 5.22 16.26 -18.81
N GLU A 39 5.72 16.96 -19.84
CA GLU A 39 6.59 16.36 -20.85
C GLU A 39 7.96 15.95 -20.29
N TYR A 40 8.58 16.81 -19.48
CA TYR A 40 9.83 16.53 -18.80
C TYR A 40 9.71 15.30 -17.89
N GLY A 41 8.57 15.17 -17.19
CA GLY A 41 8.30 14.00 -16.35
C GLY A 41 8.24 12.69 -17.12
N LYS A 42 7.78 12.69 -18.38
CA LYS A 42 7.77 11.46 -19.20
C LYS A 42 9.19 10.99 -19.52
N GLN A 43 10.06 11.90 -19.95
CA GLN A 43 11.45 11.57 -20.28
C GLN A 43 12.25 11.14 -19.05
N LEU A 44 12.04 11.83 -17.92
CA LEU A 44 12.68 11.48 -16.64
C LEU A 44 12.30 10.06 -16.21
N LEU A 45 11.01 9.71 -16.25
CA LEU A 45 10.54 8.38 -15.85
C LEU A 45 11.11 7.27 -16.75
N GLN A 46 11.22 7.53 -18.06
CA GLN A 46 11.85 6.58 -18.99
C GLN A 46 13.33 6.37 -18.63
N TYR A 47 14.08 7.45 -18.47
CA TYR A 47 15.49 7.40 -18.08
C TYR A 47 15.70 6.66 -16.75
N LEU A 48 14.93 6.99 -15.71
CA LEU A 48 14.99 6.34 -14.41
C LEU A 48 14.63 4.85 -14.51
N SER A 49 13.64 4.51 -15.34
CA SER A 49 13.22 3.12 -15.53
C SER A 49 14.35 2.28 -16.12
N GLU A 50 15.04 2.80 -17.13
CA GLU A 50 16.18 2.12 -17.75
C GLU A 50 17.34 1.96 -16.75
N LYS A 51 17.74 3.06 -16.09
CA LYS A 51 18.88 3.06 -15.15
C LYS A 51 18.66 2.18 -13.92
N LEU A 52 17.53 2.33 -13.24
CA LEU A 52 17.25 1.57 -12.02
C LEU A 52 16.98 0.09 -12.32
N THR A 53 16.45 -0.23 -13.49
CA THR A 53 16.28 -1.64 -13.89
C THR A 53 17.62 -2.30 -14.21
N ASP A 54 18.57 -1.57 -14.79
CA ASP A 54 19.93 -2.04 -15.05
C ASP A 54 20.70 -2.28 -13.73
N GLU A 55 20.62 -1.34 -12.78
CA GLU A 55 21.36 -1.40 -11.52
C GLU A 55 20.75 -2.35 -10.47
N PHE A 56 19.42 -2.34 -10.31
CA PHE A 56 18.72 -3.07 -9.24
C PHE A 56 17.81 -4.19 -9.74
N GLY A 57 17.69 -4.36 -11.05
CA GLY A 57 16.88 -5.41 -11.66
C GLY A 57 15.38 -5.09 -11.72
N LYS A 58 14.56 -6.15 -11.72
CA LYS A 58 13.11 -6.03 -11.94
C LYS A 58 12.44 -5.23 -10.84
N GLY A 59 11.48 -4.37 -11.23
CA GLY A 59 10.65 -3.62 -10.30
C GLY A 59 10.60 -2.13 -10.59
N PHE A 60 11.55 -1.60 -11.37
CA PHE A 60 11.65 -0.16 -11.64
C PHE A 60 11.09 0.25 -12.99
N THR A 61 10.08 -0.45 -13.50
CA THR A 61 9.36 -0.01 -14.72
C THR A 61 8.81 1.40 -14.55
N GLU A 62 8.70 2.18 -15.64
CA GLU A 62 8.10 3.52 -15.59
C GLU A 62 6.73 3.53 -14.89
N ARG A 63 5.94 2.48 -15.09
CA ARG A 63 4.64 2.33 -14.44
C ARG A 63 4.80 2.27 -12.92
N ASN A 64 5.77 1.53 -12.40
CA ASN A 64 6.00 1.45 -10.97
C ASN A 64 6.55 2.78 -10.43
N LEU A 65 7.41 3.47 -11.18
CA LEU A 65 7.88 4.82 -10.82
C LEU A 65 6.73 5.84 -10.76
N ARG A 66 5.75 5.76 -11.68
CA ARG A 66 4.51 6.55 -11.59
C ARG A 66 3.72 6.25 -10.32
N PHE A 67 3.64 4.97 -9.91
CA PHE A 67 3.01 4.62 -8.64
C PHE A 67 3.79 5.14 -7.43
N MET A 68 5.14 5.12 -7.46
CA MET A 68 5.96 5.72 -6.40
C MET A 68 5.69 7.22 -6.28
N ARG A 69 5.64 7.94 -7.40
CA ARG A 69 5.26 9.37 -7.42
C ARG A 69 3.86 9.60 -6.83
N GLN A 70 2.88 8.82 -7.28
CA GLN A 70 1.51 8.88 -6.75
C GLN A 70 1.48 8.58 -5.25
N PHE A 71 2.34 7.68 -4.77
CA PHE A 71 2.41 7.29 -3.37
C PHE A 71 2.81 8.46 -2.49
N TYR A 72 3.87 9.18 -2.87
CA TYR A 72 4.26 10.40 -2.19
C TYR A 72 3.14 11.45 -2.19
N GLN A 73 2.51 11.68 -3.35
CA GLN A 73 1.43 12.67 -3.48
C GLN A 73 0.19 12.31 -2.63
N THR A 74 -0.10 11.01 -2.48
CA THR A 74 -1.25 10.52 -1.71
C THR A 74 -0.97 10.52 -0.21
N PHE A 75 0.26 10.19 0.19
CA PHE A 75 0.68 10.08 1.58
C PHE A 75 1.90 10.98 1.83
N PRO A 76 1.74 12.31 1.85
CA PRO A 76 2.88 13.25 1.87
C PRO A 76 3.65 13.28 3.21
N ILE A 77 3.11 12.67 4.27
CA ILE A 77 3.74 12.64 5.59
C ILE A 77 4.37 11.26 5.81
N ARG A 78 5.69 11.16 5.61
CA ARG A 78 6.47 9.92 5.79
C ARG A 78 6.23 9.24 7.14
N ASN A 79 6.20 10.01 8.23
CA ASN A 79 6.02 9.49 9.58
C ASN A 79 4.59 8.96 9.84
N ALA A 80 3.63 9.24 8.94
CA ALA A 80 2.28 8.69 9.02
C ALA A 80 2.15 7.33 8.33
N LEU A 81 3.19 6.87 7.60
CA LEU A 81 3.19 5.54 7.00
C LEU A 81 3.17 4.46 8.08
N ARG A 82 2.38 3.42 7.83
CA ARG A 82 2.24 2.21 8.65
C ARG A 82 3.25 1.16 8.20
N THR A 83 4.05 0.67 9.13
CA THR A 83 5.10 -0.34 8.89
C THR A 83 4.52 -1.74 8.64
N GLU A 84 3.28 -1.97 9.06
CA GLU A 84 2.51 -3.19 8.89
C GLU A 84 2.05 -3.37 7.43
N LEU A 85 1.91 -2.27 6.69
CA LEU A 85 1.36 -2.27 5.34
C LEU A 85 2.47 -2.43 4.30
N THR A 86 2.32 -3.42 3.44
CA THR A 86 3.24 -3.65 2.32
C THR A 86 2.97 -2.70 1.14
N TRP A 87 3.88 -2.65 0.17
CA TRP A 87 3.70 -1.86 -1.06
C TRP A 87 2.37 -2.15 -1.77
N THR A 88 1.94 -3.42 -1.82
CA THR A 88 0.66 -3.80 -2.42
C THR A 88 -0.53 -3.18 -1.70
N HIS A 89 -0.50 -3.05 -0.37
CA HIS A 89 -1.56 -2.37 0.37
C HIS A 89 -1.65 -0.90 -0.05
N TYR A 90 -0.53 -0.19 -0.08
CA TYR A 90 -0.52 1.21 -0.51
C TYR A 90 -0.99 1.37 -1.95
N ARG A 91 -0.65 0.44 -2.85
CA ARG A 91 -1.18 0.47 -4.22
C ARG A 91 -2.69 0.30 -4.31
N LEU A 92 -3.29 -0.48 -3.42
CA LEU A 92 -4.74 -0.60 -3.33
C LEU A 92 -5.37 0.67 -2.74
N LEU A 93 -4.78 1.19 -1.65
CA LEU A 93 -5.25 2.41 -0.98
C LEU A 93 -5.19 3.63 -1.90
N MET A 94 -4.15 3.76 -2.73
CA MET A 94 -4.03 4.85 -3.71
C MET A 94 -5.15 4.87 -4.75
N ARG A 95 -5.84 3.75 -4.99
CA ARG A 95 -7.00 3.67 -5.91
C ARG A 95 -8.29 4.18 -5.27
N VAL A 96 -8.31 4.34 -3.94
CA VAL A 96 -9.45 4.86 -3.21
C VAL A 96 -9.39 6.39 -3.26
N GLU A 97 -10.23 7.00 -4.10
CA GLU A 97 -10.20 8.45 -4.33
C GLU A 97 -10.59 9.25 -3.09
N ASP A 98 -11.68 8.86 -2.43
CA ASP A 98 -12.17 9.49 -1.20
C ASP A 98 -11.18 9.29 -0.03
N LYS A 99 -10.79 10.39 0.60
CA LYS A 99 -9.79 10.39 1.67
C LYS A 99 -10.28 9.67 2.92
N ASP A 100 -11.52 9.90 3.35
CA ASP A 100 -12.04 9.33 4.59
C ASP A 100 -12.19 7.81 4.47
N ARG A 101 -12.67 7.34 3.32
CA ARG A 101 -12.73 5.91 3.00
C ARG A 101 -11.34 5.28 2.92
N ARG A 102 -10.36 5.98 2.32
CA ARG A 102 -8.96 5.50 2.27
C ARG A 102 -8.36 5.38 3.66
N ASP A 103 -8.54 6.39 4.50
CA ASP A 103 -8.03 6.40 5.89
C ASP A 103 -8.72 5.31 6.73
N PHE A 104 -10.01 5.10 6.53
CA PHE A 104 -10.73 3.98 7.13
C PHE A 104 -10.10 2.64 6.74
N TYR A 105 -9.93 2.36 5.45
CA TYR A 105 -9.34 1.10 5.00
C TYR A 105 -7.87 0.93 5.45
N LEU A 106 -7.11 2.02 5.52
CA LEU A 106 -5.75 2.02 6.04
C LEU A 106 -5.73 1.61 7.52
N ASN A 107 -6.54 2.25 8.36
CA ASN A 107 -6.57 1.96 9.79
C ASN A 107 -7.13 0.56 10.06
N GLU A 108 -8.23 0.20 9.42
CA GLU A 108 -8.86 -1.11 9.63
C GLU A 108 -7.95 -2.26 9.15
N SER A 109 -7.16 -2.05 8.09
CA SER A 109 -6.15 -3.04 7.65
C SER A 109 -5.05 -3.26 8.69
N VAL A 110 -4.61 -2.21 9.39
CA VAL A 110 -3.61 -2.29 10.45
C VAL A 110 -4.21 -2.96 11.69
N GLU A 111 -5.36 -2.48 12.15
CA GLU A 111 -6.03 -2.97 13.36
C GLU A 111 -6.44 -4.44 13.25
N SER A 112 -6.98 -4.83 12.09
CA SER A 112 -7.42 -6.21 11.85
C SER A 112 -6.33 -7.11 11.26
N GLY A 113 -5.16 -6.56 10.92
CA GLY A 113 -4.06 -7.28 10.29
C GLY A 113 -4.46 -7.92 8.95
N TRP A 114 -5.18 -7.18 8.10
CA TRP A 114 -5.60 -7.67 6.80
C TRP A 114 -4.41 -7.88 5.88
N THR A 115 -4.47 -8.97 5.11
CA THR A 115 -3.61 -9.14 3.94
C THR A 115 -4.05 -8.22 2.81
N SER A 116 -3.18 -8.00 1.83
CA SER A 116 -3.53 -7.14 0.69
C SER A 116 -4.72 -7.68 -0.11
N ARG A 117 -4.93 -9.00 -0.12
CA ARG A 117 -6.09 -9.64 -0.75
C ARG A 117 -7.39 -9.36 0.02
N GLN A 118 -7.34 -9.45 1.34
CA GLN A 118 -8.48 -9.09 2.19
C GLN A 118 -8.84 -7.62 2.00
N LEU A 119 -7.85 -6.71 2.01
CA LEU A 119 -8.07 -5.30 1.72
C LEU A 119 -8.73 -5.08 0.35
N GLU A 120 -8.19 -5.69 -0.72
CA GLU A 120 -8.75 -5.59 -2.07
C GLU A 120 -10.21 -6.05 -2.12
N ARG A 121 -10.52 -7.18 -1.49
CA ARG A 121 -11.89 -7.69 -1.39
C ARG A 121 -12.81 -6.73 -0.63
N GLN A 122 -12.36 -6.17 0.49
CA GLN A 122 -13.18 -5.25 1.26
C GLN A 122 -13.47 -3.96 0.50
N ILE A 123 -12.47 -3.40 -0.19
CA ILE A 123 -12.65 -2.27 -1.12
C ILE A 123 -13.70 -2.61 -2.17
N ASN A 124 -13.58 -3.76 -2.84
CA ASN A 124 -14.51 -4.18 -3.89
C ASN A 124 -15.92 -4.49 -3.39
N SER A 125 -16.07 -4.87 -2.12
CA SER A 125 -17.37 -5.16 -1.49
C SER A 125 -18.06 -3.93 -0.89
N PHE A 126 -17.49 -2.73 -1.07
CA PHE A 126 -17.97 -1.50 -0.46
C PHE A 126 -18.17 -1.65 1.05
N TYR A 127 -17.20 -2.29 1.71
CA TYR A 127 -17.30 -2.64 3.13
C TYR A 127 -17.49 -1.40 4.01
N TYR A 128 -16.78 -0.31 3.70
CA TYR A 128 -16.95 0.97 4.39
C TYR A 128 -18.41 1.46 4.34
N GLU A 129 -19.01 1.46 3.16
CA GLU A 129 -20.38 1.92 2.94
C GLU A 129 -21.39 1.01 3.65
N ARG A 130 -21.19 -0.32 3.58
CA ARG A 130 -22.00 -1.29 4.32
C ARG A 130 -21.92 -1.06 5.84
N LEU A 131 -20.74 -0.77 6.37
CA LEU A 131 -20.54 -0.50 7.78
C LEU A 131 -21.24 0.79 8.24
N LEU A 132 -21.19 1.85 7.41
CA LEU A 132 -21.91 3.10 7.68
C LEU A 132 -23.42 2.90 7.69
N ALA A 133 -23.94 2.10 6.77
CA ALA A 133 -25.37 1.76 6.68
C ALA A 133 -25.85 0.81 7.80
N THR A 134 -24.93 0.14 8.51
CA THR A 134 -25.24 -0.79 9.59
C THR A 134 -25.36 -0.07 10.93
N GLN A 135 -26.41 -0.42 11.69
CA GLN A 135 -26.63 0.09 13.04
C GLN A 135 -25.44 -0.28 13.95
N LYS A 136 -25.08 0.61 14.89
CA LYS A 136 -23.88 0.44 15.74
C LYS A 136 -23.80 -0.93 16.42
N ASN A 137 -24.93 -1.49 16.84
CA ASN A 137 -24.99 -2.76 17.58
C ASN A 137 -24.63 -3.98 16.70
N ASP A 138 -24.77 -3.89 15.38
CA ASP A 138 -24.54 -5.00 14.45
C ASP A 138 -23.19 -4.93 13.73
N ARG A 139 -22.45 -3.82 13.88
CA ARG A 139 -21.16 -3.60 13.21
C ARG A 139 -20.11 -4.67 13.53
N GLU A 140 -20.15 -5.19 14.75
CA GLU A 140 -19.22 -6.24 15.19
C GLU A 140 -19.47 -7.57 14.47
N SER A 141 -20.71 -7.85 14.09
CA SER A 141 -21.05 -9.04 13.29
C SER A 141 -20.45 -8.95 11.89
N VAL A 142 -20.48 -7.76 11.28
CA VAL A 142 -19.90 -7.49 9.95
C VAL A 142 -18.36 -7.56 10.00
N LYS A 143 -17.73 -7.02 11.06
CA LYS A 143 -16.28 -7.15 11.29
C LYS A 143 -15.83 -8.61 11.38
N ASN A 144 -16.60 -9.44 12.08
CA ASN A 144 -16.29 -10.85 12.30
C ASN A 144 -16.48 -11.75 11.06
N GLU A 145 -17.28 -11.35 10.07
CA GLU A 145 -17.45 -12.07 8.81
C GLU A 145 -16.12 -12.20 8.04
N ILE A 146 -15.29 -11.16 8.12
CA ILE A 146 -14.06 -11.03 7.33
C ILE A 146 -13.02 -12.09 7.72
N GLN A 147 -12.89 -12.38 9.02
CA GLN A 147 -11.90 -13.34 9.51
C GLN A 147 -12.25 -14.79 9.14
N LYS A 148 -13.54 -15.10 8.90
CA LYS A 148 -14.02 -16.44 8.57
C LYS A 148 -13.81 -16.82 7.11
N LEU A 149 -13.88 -15.84 6.20
CA LEU A 149 -13.86 -16.10 4.76
C LEU A 149 -12.44 -16.37 4.22
N GLU A 150 -11.40 -15.87 4.88
CA GLU A 150 -10.00 -16.19 4.59
C GLU A 150 -9.17 -16.18 5.89
N PRO A 151 -8.72 -17.35 6.41
CA PRO A 151 -7.78 -17.37 7.52
C PRO A 151 -6.48 -16.68 7.12
N LYS A 152 -5.80 -16.04 8.07
CA LYS A 152 -4.49 -15.37 7.86
C LYS A 152 -3.58 -16.32 7.09
N THR A 153 -3.44 -16.09 5.78
CA THR A 153 -2.53 -16.89 4.98
C THR A 153 -1.15 -16.45 5.41
N THR A 154 -0.46 -17.34 6.12
CA THR A 154 0.95 -17.14 6.46
C THR A 154 1.70 -17.06 5.13
N ALA A 155 2.30 -15.90 4.85
CA ALA A 155 3.20 -15.74 3.73
C ALA A 155 4.38 -16.73 3.81
#